data_AF-A0A072TUR9-F1
#
_entry.id   AF-A0A072TUR9-F1
#
_cell.length_a   1.000
_cell.length_b   1.000
_cell.length_c   1.000
_cell.angle_alpha   90.00
_cell.angle_beta   90.00
_cell.angle_gamma   90.00
#
_symmetry.space_group_name_H-M   'P 1'
#
loop_
_entity.id
_entity.type
_entity.pdbx_description
1 polymer ?
#
loop_
_entity_poly.entity_id
_entity_poly.type
_entity_poly.pdbx_seq_one_letter_code
_entity_poly.pdbx_strand_id
1 'polypeptide(L)'
;MVWTLYGLPMVHPDSVLVVTINGSGCVIEIIYVTLFLIYSDGNKRLKVLMWLVVELVFIAALTFVTLSLVHDVAKRSAIVGTTCIVFNIMMYVAPLAVMKLVIMTKSIEYMPLSISLASFGNGVAWTTYSLLPFDKFITIPNGIGTLFSVAQLILYATYYKSTKMQIAARKANKIEVDLSQVVVANGNKQSK
;
A
#
# COMPACT_ATOMS: atom_id res chain seq x y z
N MET A 1 12.76 -0.87 -4.19
CA MET A 1 14.19 -1.04 -4.53
C MET A 1 14.81 -2.32 -3.94
N VAL A 2 14.63 -2.64 -2.66
CA VAL A 2 15.23 -3.87 -2.06
C VAL A 2 14.80 -5.16 -2.79
N TRP A 3 13.52 -5.30 -3.15
CA TRP A 3 13.05 -6.43 -3.94
C TRP A 3 13.66 -6.51 -5.35
N THR A 4 13.97 -5.37 -5.96
CA THR A 4 14.68 -5.32 -7.24
C THR A 4 16.09 -5.86 -7.08
N LEU A 5 16.80 -5.49 -5.99
CA LEU A 5 18.11 -6.05 -5.64
C LEU A 5 18.02 -7.55 -5.37
N TYR A 6 17.00 -7.99 -4.64
CA TYR A 6 16.76 -9.41 -4.33
C TYR A 6 16.67 -10.26 -5.61
N GLY A 7 15.85 -9.85 -6.57
CA GLY A 7 15.63 -10.62 -7.79
C GLY A 7 16.81 -10.62 -8.79
N LEU A 8 17.87 -9.83 -8.56
CA LEU A 8 19.03 -9.84 -9.45
C LEU A 8 19.69 -11.23 -9.44
N PRO A 9 20.12 -11.77 -10.60
CA PRO A 9 20.73 -13.09 -10.68
C PRO A 9 21.97 -13.28 -9.78
N MET A 10 22.70 -12.20 -9.49
CA MET A 10 23.87 -12.22 -8.61
C MET A 10 23.52 -12.34 -7.12
N VAL A 11 22.25 -12.09 -6.75
CA VAL A 11 21.74 -12.10 -5.37
C VAL A 11 20.79 -13.27 -5.14
N HIS A 12 19.79 -13.46 -6.00
CA HIS A 12 18.87 -14.59 -5.97
C HIS A 12 18.58 -15.06 -7.42
N PRO A 13 19.16 -16.20 -7.85
CA PRO A 13 18.93 -16.75 -9.18
C PRO A 13 17.45 -17.04 -9.48
N ASP A 14 17.11 -17.13 -10.77
CA ASP A 14 15.79 -17.54 -11.28
C ASP A 14 14.58 -16.70 -10.82
N SER A 15 14.83 -15.46 -10.37
CA SER A 15 13.84 -14.55 -9.80
C SER A 15 13.56 -13.31 -10.64
N VAL A 16 13.72 -13.43 -11.96
CA VAL A 16 13.59 -12.31 -12.92
C VAL A 16 12.22 -11.63 -12.86
N LEU A 17 11.14 -12.37 -12.59
CA LEU A 17 9.79 -11.80 -12.45
C LEU A 17 9.71 -10.81 -11.27
N VAL A 18 10.48 -11.03 -10.21
CA VAL A 18 10.56 -10.12 -9.07
C VAL A 18 11.23 -8.81 -9.49
N VAL A 19 12.27 -8.88 -10.32
CA VAL A 19 12.96 -7.69 -10.85
C VAL A 19 12.04 -6.87 -11.75
N THR A 20 11.31 -7.51 -12.66
CA THR A 20 10.47 -6.79 -13.63
C THR A 20 9.36 -6.01 -12.96
N ILE A 21 8.63 -6.63 -12.02
CA ILE A 21 7.52 -5.97 -11.33
C ILE A 21 8.00 -4.89 -10.35
N ASN A 22 9.07 -5.14 -9.60
CA ASN A 22 9.56 -4.15 -8.63
C ASN A 22 10.32 -3.03 -9.32
N GLY A 23 10.99 -3.32 -10.44
CA GLY A 23 11.62 -2.33 -11.30
C GLY A 23 10.60 -1.38 -11.92
N SER A 24 9.53 -1.91 -12.52
CA SER A 24 8.44 -1.08 -13.04
C SER A 24 7.74 -0.28 -11.93
N GLY A 25 7.52 -0.90 -10.76
CA GLY A 25 7.05 -0.22 -9.57
C GLY A 25 7.95 0.95 -9.16
N CYS A 26 9.28 0.77 -9.16
CA CYS A 26 10.22 1.86 -8.87
C CYS A 26 10.08 3.02 -9.87
N VAL A 27 9.87 2.75 -11.15
CA VAL A 27 9.64 3.82 -12.16
C VAL A 27 8.36 4.60 -11.85
N ILE A 28 7.27 3.89 -11.53
CA ILE A 28 5.99 4.52 -11.17
C ILE A 28 6.14 5.36 -9.91
N GLU A 29 6.80 4.83 -8.88
CA GLU A 29 7.06 5.56 -7.62
C GLU A 29 7.94 6.79 -7.84
N ILE A 30 8.95 6.72 -8.71
CA ILE A 30 9.77 7.90 -9.06
C ILE A 30 8.90 8.99 -9.68
N ILE A 31 7.94 8.63 -10.55
CA ILE A 31 7.00 9.60 -11.13
C ILE A 31 6.15 10.23 -10.01
N TYR A 32 5.56 9.43 -9.13
CA TYR A 32 4.74 9.94 -8.02
C TYR A 32 5.53 10.86 -7.08
N VAL A 33 6.73 10.44 -6.68
CA VAL A 33 7.61 11.23 -5.82
C VAL A 33 8.01 12.53 -6.52
N THR A 34 8.34 12.49 -7.81
CA THR A 34 8.71 13.70 -8.58
C THR A 34 7.56 14.69 -8.62
N LEU A 35 6.34 14.22 -8.94
CA LEU A 35 5.15 15.07 -8.92
C LEU A 35 4.91 15.65 -7.52
N PHE A 36 5.05 14.84 -6.47
CA PHE A 36 4.93 15.32 -5.09
C PHE A 36 5.96 16.42 -4.78
N LEU A 37 7.21 16.25 -5.18
CA LEU A 37 8.27 17.23 -4.93
C LEU A 37 8.06 18.55 -5.68
N ILE A 38 7.45 18.51 -6.87
CA ILE A 38 7.11 19.70 -7.65
C ILE A 38 5.97 20.47 -6.99
N TYR A 39 4.93 19.79 -6.52
CA TYR A 39 3.67 20.41 -6.08
C TYR A 39 3.49 20.53 -4.57
N SER A 40 4.44 20.09 -3.75
CA SER A 40 4.32 20.14 -2.27
C SER A 40 4.96 21.38 -1.63
N ASP A 41 4.43 21.76 -0.46
CA ASP A 41 4.96 22.83 0.37
C ASP A 41 6.42 22.54 0.80
N GLY A 42 7.25 23.59 0.89
CA GLY A 42 8.69 23.47 1.15
C GLY A 42 9.07 22.60 2.36
N ASN A 43 8.32 22.69 3.46
CA ASN A 43 8.57 21.89 4.67
C ASN A 43 8.28 20.39 4.46
N LYS A 44 7.19 20.05 3.74
CA LYS A 44 6.84 18.66 3.41
C LYS A 44 7.81 18.11 2.37
N ARG A 45 8.14 18.92 1.37
CA ARG A 45 9.12 18.63 0.33
C ARG A 45 10.48 18.28 0.93
N LEU A 46 10.99 19.10 1.85
CA LEU A 46 12.27 18.84 2.52
C LEU A 46 12.26 17.52 3.31
N LYS A 47 11.17 17.24 4.04
CA LYS A 47 11.03 15.97 4.77
C LYS A 47 11.07 14.77 3.83
N VAL A 48 10.34 14.80 2.72
CA VAL A 48 10.35 13.72 1.73
C VAL A 48 11.72 13.57 1.08
N LEU A 49 12.38 14.67 0.71
CA LEU A 49 13.76 14.64 0.18
C LEU A 49 14.74 13.98 1.16
N MET A 50 14.67 14.31 2.45
CA MET A 50 15.52 13.69 3.46
C MET A 50 15.30 12.18 3.55
N TRP A 51 14.03 11.73 3.56
CA TRP A 51 13.72 10.29 3.55
C TRP A 51 14.21 9.59 2.29
N LEU A 52 14.10 10.23 1.12
CA LEU A 52 14.63 9.68 -0.13
C LEU A 52 16.15 9.52 -0.09
N VAL A 53 16.87 10.51 0.44
CA VAL A 53 18.33 10.42 0.58
C VAL A 53 18.70 9.27 1.53
N VAL A 54 18.00 9.14 2.67
CA VAL A 54 18.22 8.02 3.61
C VAL A 54 17.98 6.68 2.93
N GLU A 55 16.89 6.52 2.18
CA GLU A 55 16.56 5.31 1.42
C GLU A 55 17.63 4.99 0.35
N LEU A 56 18.11 6.00 -0.39
CA LEU A 56 19.15 5.84 -1.41
C LEU A 56 20.50 5.45 -0.80
N VAL A 57 20.88 6.06 0.33
CA VAL A 57 22.09 5.68 1.07
C VAL A 57 21.97 4.26 1.59
N PHE A 58 20.80 3.90 2.14
CA PHE A 58 20.53 2.56 2.65
C PHE A 58 20.65 1.50 1.54
N ILE A 59 19.98 1.69 0.40
CA ILE A 59 20.03 0.70 -0.69
C ILE A 59 21.44 0.62 -1.31
N ALA A 60 22.17 1.74 -1.41
CA ALA A 60 23.55 1.74 -1.89
C ALA A 60 24.46 0.96 -0.94
N ALA A 61 24.36 1.20 0.37
CA ALA A 61 25.13 0.49 1.38
C ALA A 61 24.80 -1.01 1.40
N LEU A 62 23.52 -1.37 1.38
CA LEU A 62 23.07 -2.76 1.31
C LEU A 62 23.63 -3.46 0.06
N THR A 63 23.51 -2.82 -1.10
CA THR A 63 24.03 -3.35 -2.37
C THR A 63 25.55 -3.54 -2.31
N PHE A 64 26.28 -2.54 -1.81
CA PHE A 64 27.73 -2.61 -1.67
C PHE A 64 28.16 -3.76 -0.76
N VAL A 65 27.57 -3.86 0.44
CA VAL A 65 27.89 -4.93 1.39
C VAL A 65 27.57 -6.30 0.78
N THR A 66 26.39 -6.47 0.19
CA THR A 66 25.96 -7.75 -0.38
C THR A 66 26.82 -8.18 -1.57
N LEU A 67 27.14 -7.27 -2.50
CA LEU A 67 27.81 -7.65 -3.75
C LEU A 67 29.34 -7.66 -3.62
N SER A 68 29.92 -6.81 -2.78
CA SER A 68 31.38 -6.69 -2.64
C SER A 68 31.95 -7.54 -1.51
N LEU A 69 31.23 -7.70 -0.39
CA LEU A 69 31.78 -8.37 0.80
C LEU A 69 31.30 -9.81 0.97
N VAL A 70 30.15 -10.16 0.40
CA VAL A 70 29.59 -11.51 0.48
C VAL A 70 29.79 -12.21 -0.85
N HIS A 71 30.48 -13.35 -0.87
CA HIS A 71 30.79 -14.09 -2.10
C HIS A 71 29.83 -15.27 -2.36
N ASP A 72 29.17 -15.74 -1.30
CA ASP A 72 28.22 -16.85 -1.34
C ASP A 72 26.81 -16.35 -1.70
N VAL A 73 26.23 -16.90 -2.77
CA VAL A 73 24.91 -16.50 -3.29
C VAL A 73 23.78 -16.80 -2.29
N ALA A 74 23.82 -17.94 -1.59
CA ALA A 74 22.80 -18.27 -0.60
C ALA A 74 22.83 -17.27 0.58
N LYS A 75 24.03 -16.82 0.99
CA LYS A 75 24.17 -15.75 2.00
C LYS A 75 23.67 -14.40 1.48
N ARG A 76 23.93 -14.05 0.22
CA ARG A 76 23.39 -12.82 -0.40
C ARG A 76 21.87 -12.84 -0.42
N SER A 77 21.28 -13.94 -0.88
CA SER A 77 19.82 -14.16 -0.87
C SER A 77 19.26 -14.02 0.55
N ALA A 78 19.92 -14.58 1.56
CA ALA A 78 19.46 -14.50 2.94
C ALA A 78 19.48 -13.06 3.49
N ILE A 79 20.56 -12.32 3.29
CA ILE A 79 20.70 -10.94 3.78
C ILE A 79 19.64 -10.04 3.14
N VAL A 80 19.55 -10.05 1.80
CA VAL A 80 18.62 -9.18 1.08
C VAL A 80 17.18 -9.66 1.26
N GLY A 81 16.93 -10.97 1.22
CA GLY A 81 15.61 -11.56 1.41
C GLY A 81 15.03 -11.28 2.80
N THR A 82 15.83 -11.41 3.86
CA THR A 82 15.39 -11.03 5.22
C THR A 82 15.08 -9.54 5.29
N THR A 83 15.89 -8.69 4.65
CA THR A 83 15.63 -7.25 4.56
C THR A 83 14.29 -6.98 3.85
N CYS A 84 14.03 -7.65 2.73
CA CYS A 84 12.76 -7.59 2.01
C CYS A 84 11.56 -7.96 2.90
N ILE A 85 11.65 -9.04 3.68
CA ILE A 85 10.59 -9.46 4.60
C ILE A 85 10.30 -8.35 5.62
N VAL A 86 11.34 -7.79 6.25
CA VAL A 86 11.19 -6.75 7.28
C VAL A 86 10.45 -5.53 6.72
N PHE A 87 10.88 -5.01 5.56
CA PHE A 87 10.20 -3.88 4.91
C PHE A 87 8.77 -4.23 4.51
N ASN A 88 8.54 -5.42 3.98
CA ASN A 88 7.22 -5.83 3.54
C ASN A 88 6.24 -5.95 4.73
N ILE A 89 6.67 -6.50 5.87
CA ILE A 89 5.86 -6.54 7.10
C ILE A 89 5.55 -5.13 7.60
N MET A 90 6.53 -4.20 7.58
CA MET A 90 6.30 -2.81 7.95
C MET A 90 5.24 -2.14 7.05
N MET A 91 5.22 -2.46 5.75
CA MET A 91 4.20 -1.93 4.83
C MET A 91 2.78 -2.36 5.20
N TYR A 92 2.59 -3.49 5.90
CA TYR A 92 1.27 -3.94 6.33
C TYR A 92 0.62 -3.09 7.44
N VAL A 93 1.37 -2.17 8.06
CA VAL A 93 0.80 -1.20 9.01
C VAL A 93 -0.30 -0.36 8.36
N ALA A 94 -0.13 0.06 7.11
CA ALA A 94 -1.11 0.86 6.39
C ALA A 94 -2.46 0.13 6.17
N PRO A 95 -2.52 -1.07 5.57
CA PRO A 95 -3.79 -1.79 5.42
C PRO A 95 -4.42 -2.18 6.77
N LEU A 96 -3.61 -2.47 7.81
CA LEU A 96 -4.13 -2.68 9.16
C LEU A 96 -4.82 -1.43 9.74
N ALA A 97 -4.24 -0.24 9.54
CA ALA A 97 -4.85 1.02 9.96
C ALA A 97 -6.18 1.27 9.23
N VAL A 98 -6.26 0.97 7.93
CA VAL A 98 -7.52 1.08 7.17
C VAL A 98 -8.56 0.08 7.68
N MET A 99 -8.18 -1.17 7.95
CA MET A 99 -9.10 -2.16 8.55
C MET A 99 -9.64 -1.70 9.90
N LYS A 100 -8.77 -1.13 10.76
CA LYS A 100 -9.19 -0.53 12.03
C LYS A 100 -10.19 0.61 11.81
N LEU A 101 -9.93 1.49 10.84
CA LEU A 101 -10.83 2.59 10.50
C LEU A 101 -12.21 2.07 10.04
N VAL A 102 -12.26 1.03 9.22
CA VAL A 102 -13.52 0.39 8.78
C VAL A 102 -14.30 -0.16 9.98
N ILE A 103 -13.63 -0.84 10.91
CA ILE A 103 -14.29 -1.42 12.09
C ILE A 103 -14.84 -0.32 13.01
N MET A 104 -14.08 0.74 13.23
CA MET A 104 -14.47 1.87 14.09
C MET A 104 -15.60 2.70 13.48
N THR A 105 -15.51 3.01 12.19
CA THR A 105 -16.52 3.84 11.49
C THR A 105 -17.71 3.04 10.99
N LYS A 106 -17.62 1.69 11.03
CA LYS A 106 -18.60 0.77 10.44
C LYS A 106 -18.83 1.07 8.95
N SER A 107 -17.85 1.67 8.28
CA SER A 107 -17.94 2.18 6.92
C SER A 107 -16.74 1.75 6.08
N ILE A 108 -17.00 1.31 4.85
CA ILE A 108 -15.98 0.86 3.88
C ILE A 108 -15.59 1.97 2.88
N GLU A 109 -15.94 3.23 3.13
CA GLU A 109 -15.63 4.36 2.24
C GLU A 109 -14.13 4.49 1.90
N TYR A 110 -13.25 4.14 2.84
CA TYR A 110 -11.79 4.17 2.67
C TYR A 110 -11.18 2.84 2.20
N MET A 111 -12.01 1.82 1.93
CA MET A 111 -11.57 0.49 1.51
C MET A 111 -12.35 0.05 0.25
N PRO A 112 -11.94 0.52 -0.94
CA PRO A 112 -12.60 0.16 -2.18
C PRO A 112 -12.43 -1.33 -2.51
N LEU A 113 -13.49 -1.94 -3.04
CA LEU A 113 -13.52 -3.37 -3.38
C LEU A 113 -12.46 -3.74 -4.40
N SER A 114 -12.29 -2.93 -5.45
CA SER A 114 -11.37 -3.21 -6.56
C SER A 114 -9.93 -3.35 -6.08
N ILE A 115 -9.50 -2.49 -5.15
CA ILE A 115 -8.15 -2.55 -4.58
C ILE A 115 -8.01 -3.78 -3.68
N SER A 116 -9.04 -4.12 -2.90
CA SER A 116 -9.04 -5.29 -2.02
C SER A 116 -8.97 -6.60 -2.83
N LEU A 117 -9.75 -6.70 -3.91
CA LEU A 117 -9.72 -7.85 -4.83
C LEU A 117 -8.40 -7.94 -5.60
N ALA A 118 -7.87 -6.83 -6.10
CA ALA A 118 -6.57 -6.80 -6.76
C ALA A 118 -5.44 -7.23 -5.81
N SER A 119 -5.48 -6.76 -4.55
CA SER A 119 -4.51 -7.15 -3.52
C SER A 119 -4.59 -8.64 -3.20
N PHE A 120 -5.82 -9.19 -3.10
CA PHE A 120 -6.03 -10.62 -2.91
C PHE A 120 -5.48 -11.44 -4.07
N GLY A 121 -5.83 -11.09 -5.31
CA GLY A 121 -5.33 -11.76 -6.51
C GLY A 121 -3.81 -11.70 -6.62
N ASN A 122 -3.22 -10.54 -6.33
CA ASN A 122 -1.77 -10.37 -6.28
C ASN A 122 -1.14 -11.27 -5.20
N GLY A 123 -1.69 -11.30 -3.99
CA GLY A 123 -1.21 -12.14 -2.90
C GLY A 123 -1.23 -13.62 -3.26
N VAL A 124 -2.35 -14.11 -3.83
CA VAL A 124 -2.48 -15.50 -4.30
C VAL A 124 -1.48 -15.81 -5.41
N ALA A 125 -1.32 -14.92 -6.39
CA ALA A 125 -0.39 -15.11 -7.50
C ALA A 125 1.06 -15.23 -7.01
N TRP A 126 1.52 -14.31 -6.15
CA TRP A 126 2.89 -14.34 -5.63
C TRP A 126 3.14 -15.48 -4.67
N THR A 127 2.17 -15.82 -3.81
CA THR A 127 2.28 -16.98 -2.92
C THR A 127 2.37 -18.27 -3.74
N THR A 128 1.58 -18.39 -4.81
CA THR A 128 1.64 -19.56 -5.70
C THR A 128 2.98 -19.61 -6.44
N TYR A 129 3.42 -18.48 -7.00
CA TYR A 129 4.72 -18.37 -7.67
C TYR A 129 5.87 -18.82 -6.77
N SER A 130 5.89 -18.39 -5.51
CA SER A 130 7.01 -18.68 -4.60
C SER A 130 6.96 -20.09 -4.02
N LEU A 131 5.79 -20.74 -3.97
CA LEU A 131 5.67 -22.14 -3.56
C LEU A 131 6.24 -23.12 -4.59
N LEU A 132 6.28 -22.76 -5.88
CA LEU A 132 6.85 -23.62 -6.93
C LEU A 132 8.35 -23.90 -6.73
N PRO A 133 9.23 -22.89 -6.54
CA PRO A 133 10.64 -23.09 -6.19
C PRO A 133 10.88 -23.21 -4.68
N PHE A 134 9.83 -23.13 -3.84
CA PHE A 134 9.92 -23.00 -2.38
C PHE A 134 10.80 -21.82 -1.90
N ASP A 135 10.63 -20.64 -2.50
CA ASP A 135 11.25 -19.41 -2.02
C ASP A 135 10.50 -18.89 -0.78
N LYS A 136 11.05 -19.18 0.40
CA LYS A 136 10.51 -18.72 1.69
C LYS A 136 10.48 -17.19 1.83
N PHE A 137 11.41 -16.46 1.20
CA PHE A 137 11.48 -15.00 1.37
C PHE A 137 10.34 -14.29 0.68
N ILE A 138 9.88 -14.81 -0.46
CA ILE A 138 8.67 -14.32 -1.14
C ILE A 138 7.41 -14.91 -0.51
N THR A 139 7.43 -16.19 -0.13
CA THR A 139 6.25 -16.91 0.39
C THR A 139 5.74 -16.31 1.70
N ILE A 140 6.61 -16.04 2.66
CA ILE A 140 6.22 -15.56 3.99
C ILE A 140 5.42 -14.24 3.92
N PRO A 141 5.97 -13.14 3.34
CA PRO A 141 5.24 -11.88 3.27
C PRO A 141 3.97 -12.02 2.44
N ASN A 142 4.03 -12.59 1.23
CA ASN A 142 2.85 -12.68 0.37
C ASN A 142 1.73 -13.56 0.95
N GLY A 143 2.08 -14.61 1.70
CA GLY A 143 1.10 -15.39 2.46
C GLY A 143 0.39 -14.54 3.52
N ILE A 144 1.13 -13.76 4.31
CA ILE A 144 0.57 -12.82 5.29
C ILE A 144 -0.31 -11.76 4.59
N GLY A 145 0.17 -11.17 3.49
CA GLY A 145 -0.59 -10.20 2.71
C GLY A 145 -1.87 -10.78 2.11
N THR A 146 -1.85 -12.05 1.71
CA THR A 146 -3.03 -12.77 1.24
C THR A 146 -4.06 -12.91 2.36
N LEU A 147 -3.62 -13.30 3.56
CA LEU A 147 -4.50 -13.39 4.74
C LEU A 147 -5.12 -12.03 5.08
N PHE A 148 -4.35 -10.95 5.03
CA PHE A 148 -4.88 -9.59 5.23
C PHE A 148 -5.86 -9.19 4.13
N SER A 149 -5.59 -9.55 2.88
CA SER A 149 -6.52 -9.26 1.77
C SER A 149 -7.84 -10.03 1.93
N VAL A 150 -7.80 -11.29 2.42
CA VAL A 150 -9.01 -12.04 2.80
C VAL A 150 -9.76 -11.32 3.92
N ALA A 151 -9.07 -10.88 4.95
CA ALA A 151 -9.69 -10.12 6.05
C ALA A 151 -10.34 -8.82 5.54
N GLN A 152 -9.70 -8.10 4.62
CA GLN A 152 -10.28 -6.91 3.97
C GLN A 152 -11.58 -7.24 3.22
N LEU A 153 -11.61 -8.33 2.45
CA LEU A 153 -12.81 -8.76 1.72
C LEU A 153 -13.96 -9.16 2.67
N ILE A 154 -13.64 -9.82 3.79
CA ILE A 154 -14.63 -10.17 4.83
C ILE A 154 -15.21 -8.91 5.47
N LEU A 155 -14.36 -7.96 5.85
CA LEU A 155 -14.78 -6.67 6.41
C LEU A 155 -15.63 -5.88 5.42
N TYR A 156 -15.23 -5.87 4.15
CA TYR A 156 -16.00 -5.25 3.08
C TYR A 156 -17.42 -5.83 3.01
N ALA A 157 -17.55 -7.16 2.94
CA ALA A 157 -18.84 -7.84 2.87
C ALA A 157 -19.71 -7.56 4.11
N THR A 158 -19.10 -7.51 5.29
CA THR A 158 -19.80 -7.27 6.56
C THR A 158 -20.33 -5.84 6.67
N TYR A 159 -19.54 -4.83 6.30
CA TYR A 159 -19.88 -3.42 6.47
C TYR A 159 -20.51 -2.76 5.23
N TYR A 160 -20.65 -3.48 4.11
CA TYR A 160 -21.26 -2.97 2.88
C TYR A 160 -22.66 -2.39 3.09
N LYS A 161 -23.54 -3.14 3.77
CA LYS A 161 -24.92 -2.70 4.04
C LYS A 161 -24.96 -1.49 4.98
N SER A 162 -24.15 -1.52 6.05
CA SER A 162 -24.06 -0.41 7.01
C SER A 162 -23.61 0.88 6.30
N THR A 163 -22.60 0.77 5.45
CA THR A 163 -22.09 1.91 4.67
C THR A 163 -23.16 2.50 3.76
N LYS A 164 -23.91 1.67 3.03
CA LYS A 164 -25.02 2.17 2.19
C LYS A 164 -26.08 2.93 3.00
N MET A 165 -26.43 2.43 4.17
CA MET A 165 -27.39 3.10 5.06
C MET A 165 -26.85 4.44 5.55
N GLN A 166 -25.58 4.50 5.97
CA GLN A 166 -24.94 5.74 6.42
C GLN A 166 -24.88 6.79 5.29
N ILE A 167 -24.51 6.39 4.07
CA ILE A 167 -24.48 7.29 2.91
C ILE A 167 -25.90 7.81 2.59
N ALA A 168 -26.92 6.95 2.63
CA ALA A 168 -28.30 7.36 2.41
C ALA A 168 -28.78 8.35 3.47
N ALA A 169 -28.51 8.09 4.76
CA ALA A 169 -28.86 8.99 5.85
C ALA A 169 -28.16 10.36 5.73
N ARG A 170 -26.86 10.37 5.40
CA ARG A 170 -26.11 11.62 5.15
C ARG A 170 -26.71 12.43 3.99
N LYS A 171 -27.14 11.76 2.91
CA LYS A 171 -27.82 12.42 1.79
C LYS A 171 -29.17 13.01 2.18
N ALA A 172 -29.98 12.27 2.94
CA ALA A 172 -31.26 12.75 3.44
C ALA A 172 -31.09 14.00 4.33
N ASN A 173 -30.17 13.95 5.31
CA ASN A 173 -29.88 15.08 6.19
C ASN A 173 -29.38 16.31 5.41
N LYS A 174 -28.55 16.11 4.37
CA LYS A 174 -28.08 17.22 3.53
C LYS A 174 -29.23 17.89 2.79
N ILE A 175 -30.18 17.10 2.26
CA ILE A 175 -31.38 17.62 1.57
C ILE A 175 -32.25 18.43 2.55
N GLU A 176 -32.44 17.94 3.78
CA GLU A 176 -33.19 18.64 4.82
C GLU A 176 -32.55 19.98 5.22
N VAL A 177 -31.22 20.01 5.38
CA VAL A 177 -30.48 21.25 5.68
C VAL A 177 -30.60 22.25 4.53
N ASP A 178 -30.53 21.81 3.26
CA ASP A 178 -30.64 22.69 2.10
C ASP A 178 -32.07 23.28 1.99
N LEU A 179 -33.10 22.46 2.19
CA LEU A 179 -34.51 22.88 2.23
C LEU A 179 -34.77 23.91 3.34
N SER A 180 -34.26 23.66 4.54
CA SER A 180 -34.43 24.59 5.67
C SER A 180 -33.74 25.93 5.41
N GLN A 181 -32.55 25.94 4.80
CA GLN A 181 -31.88 27.18 4.38
C GLN A 181 -32.70 27.96 3.34
N VAL A 182 -33.30 27.27 2.37
CA VAL A 182 -34.17 27.91 1.36
C VAL A 182 -35.45 28.48 1.99
N VAL A 183 -36.09 27.76 2.91
CA VAL A 183 -37.29 28.23 3.62
C VAL A 183 -36.97 29.48 4.45
N VAL A 184 -35.86 29.49 5.18
CA VAL A 184 -35.41 30.65 5.97
C VAL A 184 -35.10 31.85 5.06
N ALA A 185 -34.44 31.63 3.92
CA ALA A 185 -34.14 32.70 2.96
C ALA A 185 -35.42 33.30 2.35
N ASN A 186 -36.44 32.49 2.06
CA ASN A 186 -37.72 32.97 1.53
C ASN A 186 -38.58 33.67 2.60
N GLY A 187 -38.60 33.17 3.84
CA GLY A 187 -39.28 33.84 4.95
C GLY A 187 -38.73 35.24 5.23
N ASN A 188 -37.41 35.41 5.18
CA ASN A 188 -36.76 36.72 5.35
C ASN A 188 -37.05 37.70 4.20
N LYS A 189 -37.37 37.21 2.99
CA LYS A 189 -37.76 38.07 1.85
C LYS A 189 -39.20 38.55 1.93
N GLN A 190 -40.09 37.80 2.57
CA GLN A 190 -41.51 38.18 2.75
C GLN A 190 -41.74 39.11 3.95
N SER A 191 -40.74 39.23 4.85
CA SER A 191 -40.79 40.10 6.04
C SER A 191 -40.28 41.54 5.80
N LYS A 192 -39.98 41.91 4.55
CA LYS A 192 -39.56 43.26 4.14
C LYS A 192 -40.55 43.81 3.13
#